data_AF-A0AA35SEH1-F1
#
_entry.id   AF-A0AA35SEH1-F1
#
_cell.length_a   1.000
_cell.length_b   1.000
_cell.length_c   1.000
_cell.angle_alpha   90.00
_cell.angle_beta   90.00
_cell.angle_gamma   90.00
#
_symmetry.space_group_name_H-M   'P 1'
#
loop_
_entity.id
_entity.type
_entity.pdbx_description
1 polymer ?
#
loop_
_entity_poly.entity_id
_entity_poly.type
_entity_poly.pdbx_seq_one_letter_code
_entity_poly.pdbx_strand_id
1 'polypeptide(L)'
;MSDMDEDFMYDQDDDYGLEFASESEESETDVNIENEYYQAKAAKEDNPQAAISGFERVLELEDRKGEWGFKALKQMMKILFRKGDFEEMKKKYKQLLTYIKDAVTRNYSEKSLNSILDYVSTSQQSELLQWFYETTLEALQDARNDRLWFKTNTKLGKLCFEQGDYARLTRIIRQLHQSCQTEDGVDDVKKGTQLLEVYALEIQMYTEQKNNKKLKALYAQSLHIKSAIPHPLIMGVIRGNVSAAHK
;
A
#
# COMPACT_ATOMS: atom_id res chain seq x y z
N MET A 1 23.08 3.96 32.13
CA MET A 1 22.80 2.95 31.08
C MET A 1 21.41 3.25 30.56
N SER A 2 21.38 4.08 29.53
CA SER A 2 20.20 4.44 28.74
C SER A 2 20.75 4.69 27.33
N ASP A 3 21.11 3.60 26.67
CA ASP A 3 21.37 3.62 25.23
C ASP A 3 20.00 3.78 24.58
N MET A 4 19.62 5.05 24.41
CA MET A 4 18.51 5.47 23.59
C MET A 4 18.88 5.04 22.18
N ASP A 5 18.08 4.15 21.60
CA ASP A 5 18.14 3.70 20.22
C ASP A 5 18.05 4.91 19.28
N GLU A 6 19.19 5.56 19.08
CA GLU A 6 19.52 6.44 17.96
C GLU A 6 19.78 5.53 16.75
N ASP A 7 18.78 4.72 16.42
CA ASP A 7 18.76 3.94 15.20
C ASP A 7 18.58 4.94 14.05
N PHE A 8 19.73 5.35 13.53
CA PHE A 8 19.97 5.99 12.26
C PHE A 8 18.97 5.48 11.20
N MET A 9 17.81 6.15 11.13
CA MET A 9 16.93 6.13 9.97
C MET A 9 17.69 6.83 8.85
N TYR A 10 18.61 6.11 8.21
CA TYR A 10 19.20 6.50 6.96
C TYR A 10 18.05 6.88 6.02
N ASP A 11 17.97 8.17 5.66
CA ASP A 11 17.11 8.73 4.61
C ASP A 11 17.61 8.28 3.21
N GLN A 12 18.09 7.02 3.12
CA GLN A 12 18.40 6.31 1.88
C GLN A 12 17.08 5.72 1.37
N ASP A 13 16.19 6.54 0.80
CA ASP A 13 15.23 6.02 -0.16
C ASP A 13 14.66 7.16 -1.03
N ASP A 14 14.98 7.05 -2.32
CA ASP A 14 14.23 7.56 -3.48
C ASP A 14 14.45 9.01 -3.99
N ASP A 15 15.68 9.54 -4.04
CA ASP A 15 15.96 10.71 -4.92
C ASP A 15 16.99 10.44 -6.03
N TYR A 16 17.57 9.23 -6.08
CA TYR A 16 18.30 8.73 -7.26
C TYR A 16 17.36 8.00 -8.22
N GLY A 17 16.18 8.58 -8.47
CA GLY A 17 15.38 8.18 -9.62
C GLY A 17 16.14 8.64 -10.86
N LEU A 18 16.71 7.70 -11.61
CA LEU A 18 17.29 7.95 -12.93
C LEU A 18 16.44 8.97 -13.69
N GLU A 19 16.98 10.18 -13.85
CA GLU A 19 16.47 11.21 -14.74
C GLU A 19 16.33 10.59 -16.13
N PHE A 20 15.12 10.12 -16.46
CA PHE A 20 14.71 10.15 -17.85
C PHE A 20 14.31 11.61 -18.10
N ALA A 21 15.32 12.49 -18.14
CA ALA A 21 15.18 13.82 -18.68
C ALA A 21 14.72 13.61 -20.13
N SER A 22 13.41 13.72 -20.36
CA SER A 22 12.95 14.13 -21.67
C SER A 22 13.63 15.47 -21.91
N GLU A 23 14.60 15.52 -22.83
CA GLU A 23 15.30 16.72 -23.30
C GLU A 23 14.31 17.82 -23.69
N SER A 24 13.74 18.47 -22.69
CA SER A 24 12.78 19.56 -22.79
C SER A 24 13.46 20.65 -21.98
N GLU A 25 13.76 21.77 -22.63
CA GLU A 25 14.41 22.93 -22.02
C GLU A 25 13.85 23.17 -20.60
N GLU A 26 14.69 23.06 -19.57
CA GLU A 26 14.32 23.38 -18.19
C GLU A 26 13.78 24.80 -18.16
N SER A 27 12.48 24.93 -17.89
CA SER A 27 11.83 26.23 -17.86
C SER A 27 12.27 26.99 -16.61
N GLU A 28 12.32 28.33 -16.63
CA GLU A 28 12.56 29.13 -15.41
C GLU A 28 11.57 28.77 -14.28
N THR A 29 10.38 28.30 -14.65
CA THR A 29 9.37 27.77 -13.72
C THR A 29 9.82 26.48 -13.02
N ASP A 30 10.47 25.54 -13.71
CA ASP A 30 10.96 24.30 -13.09
C ASP A 30 12.08 24.57 -12.08
N VAL A 31 12.99 25.50 -12.41
CA VAL A 31 14.08 25.92 -11.52
C VAL A 31 13.55 26.59 -10.25
N ASN A 32 12.48 27.38 -10.37
CA ASN A 32 11.84 28.02 -9.21
C ASN A 32 11.13 27.02 -8.29
N ILE A 33 10.44 26.03 -8.88
CA ILE A 33 9.76 24.95 -8.14
C ILE A 33 10.77 24.10 -7.37
N GLU A 34 11.89 23.74 -8.01
CA GLU A 34 12.96 22.96 -7.40
C GLU A 34 13.61 23.70 -6.22
N ASN A 35 13.94 24.98 -6.40
CA ASN A 35 14.52 25.82 -5.35
C ASN A 35 13.60 25.91 -4.13
N GLU A 36 12.30 26.15 -4.33
CA GLU A 36 11.32 26.20 -3.25
C GLU A 36 11.17 24.85 -2.54
N TYR A 37 11.22 23.75 -3.28
CA TYR A 37 11.18 22.40 -2.70
C TYR A 37 12.36 22.13 -1.78
N TYR A 38 13.60 22.43 -2.19
CA TYR A 38 14.77 22.21 -1.35
C TYR A 38 14.82 23.15 -0.15
N GLN A 39 14.38 24.40 -0.28
CA GLN A 39 14.23 25.31 0.85
C GLN A 39 13.23 24.77 1.88
N ALA A 40 12.08 24.28 1.43
CA ALA A 40 11.08 23.66 2.30
C ALA A 40 11.61 22.38 2.97
N LYS A 41 12.38 21.58 2.23
CA LYS A 41 13.01 20.34 2.74
C LYS A 41 14.05 20.63 3.82
N ALA A 42 14.88 21.65 3.64
CA ALA A 42 15.85 22.08 4.65
C ALA A 42 15.16 22.57 5.93
N ALA A 43 14.03 23.28 5.80
CA ALA A 43 13.25 23.77 6.94
C ALA A 43 12.49 22.67 7.72
N LYS A 44 12.51 21.42 7.26
CA LYS A 44 11.74 20.31 7.85
C LYS A 44 12.11 19.99 9.29
N GLU A 45 13.39 20.10 9.64
CA GLU A 45 13.89 19.77 10.98
C GLU A 45 13.71 20.96 11.93
N ASP A 46 13.98 22.18 11.45
CA ASP A 46 13.94 23.39 12.27
C ASP A 46 12.51 23.95 12.46
N ASN A 47 11.71 23.96 11.40
CA ASN A 47 10.37 24.55 11.41
C ASN A 47 9.40 23.77 10.50
N PRO A 48 8.75 22.71 11.03
CA PRO A 48 7.87 21.86 10.24
C PRO A 48 6.65 22.60 9.66
N GLN A 49 6.20 23.70 10.29
CA GLN A 49 5.08 24.48 9.77
C GLN A 49 5.49 25.36 8.57
N ALA A 50 6.70 25.94 8.63
CA ALA A 50 7.27 26.67 7.51
C ALA A 50 7.56 25.73 6.33
N ALA A 51 8.06 24.52 6.61
CA ALA A 51 8.26 23.49 5.60
C ALA A 51 6.95 23.11 4.89
N ILE A 52 5.86 22.89 5.64
CA ILE A 52 4.52 22.63 5.06
C ILE A 52 4.10 23.79 4.14
N SER A 53 4.26 25.04 4.58
CA SER A 53 3.90 26.21 3.77
C SER A 53 4.77 26.34 2.52
N GLY A 54 6.05 25.98 2.60
CA GLY A 54 6.95 25.90 1.45
C GLY A 54 6.52 24.85 0.43
N PHE A 55 6.17 23.65 0.89
CA PHE A 55 5.65 22.60 0.02
C PHE A 55 4.28 22.95 -0.58
N GLU A 56 3.43 23.73 0.10
CA GLU A 56 2.20 24.25 -0.48
C GLU A 56 2.48 25.25 -1.62
N ARG A 57 3.50 26.11 -1.48
CA ARG A 57 3.94 26.99 -2.57
C ARG A 57 4.44 26.20 -3.78
N VAL A 58 5.15 25.09 -3.57
CA VAL A 58 5.55 24.18 -4.66
C VAL A 58 4.32 23.65 -5.43
N LEU A 59 3.24 23.31 -4.72
CA LEU A 59 1.99 22.86 -5.34
C LEU A 59 1.24 23.97 -6.07
N GLU A 60 1.34 25.22 -5.61
CA GLU A 60 0.73 26.38 -6.27
C GLU A 60 1.49 26.83 -7.53
N LEU A 61 2.82 26.71 -7.50
CA LEU A 61 3.69 27.03 -8.65
C LEU A 61 3.59 25.98 -9.76
N GLU A 62 3.23 24.74 -9.41
CA GLU A 62 3.08 23.65 -10.35
C GLU A 62 1.70 23.71 -11.05
N ASP A 63 1.61 24.45 -12.17
CA ASP A 63 0.38 24.63 -12.97
C ASP A 63 -0.25 23.30 -13.44
N ARG A 64 0.58 22.29 -13.70
CA ARG A 64 0.16 20.93 -14.07
C ARG A 64 0.81 19.95 -13.13
N LYS A 65 -0.02 19.12 -12.48
CA LYS A 65 0.41 18.03 -11.60
C LYS A 65 1.61 17.30 -12.20
N GLY A 66 2.74 17.38 -11.51
CA GLY A 66 4.02 16.86 -11.92
C GLY A 66 4.72 16.13 -10.78
N GLU A 67 6.01 15.86 -10.99
CA GLU A 67 6.82 15.10 -10.04
C GLU A 67 7.11 15.90 -8.76
N TRP A 68 7.30 17.21 -8.88
CA TRP A 68 7.64 18.08 -7.75
C TRP A 68 6.49 18.21 -6.76
N GLY A 69 5.25 18.40 -7.25
CA GLY A 69 4.07 18.38 -6.39
C GLY A 69 3.88 17.02 -5.70
N PHE A 70 4.16 15.92 -6.40
CA PHE A 70 4.11 14.59 -5.80
C PHE A 70 5.15 14.40 -4.68
N LYS A 71 6.40 14.82 -4.92
CA LYS A 71 7.49 14.79 -3.92
C LYS A 71 7.15 15.67 -2.71
N ALA A 72 6.61 16.88 -2.94
CA ALA A 72 6.17 17.81 -1.90
C ALA A 72 5.09 17.18 -1.02
N LEU A 73 4.04 16.59 -1.61
CA LEU A 73 2.97 15.90 -0.86
C LEU A 73 3.50 14.74 0.00
N LYS A 74 4.45 13.94 -0.52
CA LYS A 74 5.09 12.86 0.24
C LYS A 74 5.81 13.40 1.48
N GLN A 75 6.54 14.51 1.35
CA GLN A 75 7.24 15.13 2.49
C GLN A 75 6.27 15.75 3.50
N MET A 76 5.23 16.46 3.03
CA MET A 76 4.19 17.01 3.89
C MET A 76 3.52 15.93 4.72
N MET A 77 3.20 14.78 4.12
CA MET A 77 2.63 13.65 4.84
C MET A 77 3.55 13.12 5.94
N LYS A 78 4.85 12.98 5.66
CA LYS A 78 5.83 12.56 6.69
C LYS A 78 5.87 13.54 7.86
N ILE A 79 5.81 14.84 7.59
CA ILE A 79 5.78 15.88 8.63
C ILE A 79 4.49 15.80 9.45
N LEU A 80 3.33 15.75 8.79
CA LEU A 80 2.01 15.70 9.44
C LEU A 80 1.86 14.44 10.31
N PHE A 81 2.37 13.30 9.84
CA PHE A 81 2.39 12.06 10.59
C PHE A 81 3.22 12.17 11.88
N ARG A 82 4.43 12.75 11.81
CA ARG A 82 5.27 13.01 13.01
C ARG A 82 4.60 13.97 13.99
N LYS A 83 3.81 14.91 13.48
CA LYS A 83 3.06 15.89 14.27
C LYS A 83 1.79 15.32 14.92
N GLY A 84 1.33 14.14 14.49
CA GLY A 84 0.08 13.52 14.92
C GLY A 84 -1.18 14.16 14.32
N ASP A 85 -1.05 15.02 13.30
CA ASP A 85 -2.19 15.64 12.62
C ASP A 85 -2.69 14.74 11.49
N PHE A 86 -3.42 13.70 11.89
CA PHE A 86 -3.89 12.68 10.97
C PHE A 86 -4.99 13.17 10.03
N GLU A 87 -5.80 14.14 10.44
CA GLU A 87 -6.88 14.66 9.58
C GLU A 87 -6.34 15.46 8.40
N GLU A 88 -5.34 16.31 8.64
CA GLU A 88 -4.69 17.02 7.55
C GLU A 88 -3.87 16.07 6.67
N MET A 89 -3.22 15.06 7.28
CA MET A 89 -2.51 14.00 6.55
C MET A 89 -3.45 13.26 5.57
N LYS A 90 -4.67 12.92 5.99
CA LYS A 90 -5.68 12.28 5.14
C LYS A 90 -6.03 13.14 3.93
N LYS A 91 -6.18 14.46 4.10
CA LYS A 91 -6.45 15.39 3.00
C LYS A 91 -5.30 15.42 1.99
N LYS A 92 -4.07 15.56 2.47
CA LYS A 92 -2.87 15.55 1.60
C LYS A 92 -2.68 14.21 0.90
N TYR A 93 -3.01 13.09 1.55
CA TYR A 93 -2.98 11.77 0.91
C TYR A 93 -3.99 11.65 -0.22
N LYS A 94 -5.24 12.12 -0.02
CA LYS A 94 -6.24 12.16 -1.10
C LYS A 94 -5.77 12.99 -2.29
N GLN A 95 -5.11 14.12 -2.04
CA GLN A 95 -4.50 14.92 -3.11
C GLN A 95 -3.42 14.12 -3.84
N LEU A 96 -2.52 13.45 -3.12
CA LEU A 96 -1.47 12.60 -3.70
C LEU A 96 -2.04 11.49 -4.59
N LEU A 97 -3.14 10.84 -4.20
CA LEU A 97 -3.78 9.81 -5.01
C LEU A 97 -4.27 10.34 -6.37
N THR A 98 -4.57 11.64 -6.49
CA THR A 98 -4.96 12.24 -7.78
C THR A 98 -3.82 12.38 -8.78
N TYR A 99 -2.56 12.30 -8.33
CA TYR A 99 -1.38 12.34 -9.20
C TYR A 99 -1.07 10.97 -9.81
N ILE A 100 -1.58 9.88 -9.22
CA ILE A 100 -1.28 8.50 -9.62
C ILE A 100 -1.84 8.14 -11.00
N LYS A 101 -2.89 8.83 -11.45
CA LYS A 101 -3.53 8.56 -12.74
C LYS A 101 -2.74 9.15 -13.91
N ASP A 102 -2.31 10.40 -13.78
CA ASP A 102 -1.88 11.20 -14.95
C ASP A 102 -0.50 11.84 -14.82
N ALA A 103 -0.03 12.11 -13.60
CA ALA A 103 1.16 12.92 -13.37
C ALA A 103 2.45 12.10 -13.22
N VAL A 104 2.34 10.84 -12.82
CA VAL A 104 3.50 10.03 -12.40
C VAL A 104 3.41 8.62 -12.97
N THR A 105 4.55 8.04 -13.32
CA THR A 105 4.60 6.68 -13.86
C THR A 105 4.03 5.65 -12.88
N ARG A 106 3.38 4.60 -13.42
CA ARG A 106 2.78 3.53 -12.62
C ARG A 106 3.78 2.88 -11.65
N ASN A 107 5.02 2.64 -12.09
CA ASN A 107 6.05 2.03 -11.25
C ASN A 107 6.48 2.96 -10.09
N TYR A 108 6.63 4.26 -10.35
CA TYR A 108 7.00 5.22 -9.31
C TYR A 108 5.86 5.42 -8.30
N SER A 109 4.61 5.49 -8.78
CA SER A 109 3.43 5.55 -7.91
C SER A 109 3.33 4.31 -7.02
N GLU A 110 3.62 3.11 -7.54
CA GLU A 110 3.61 1.86 -6.79
C GLU A 110 4.67 1.81 -5.70
N LYS A 111 5.91 2.23 -6.00
CA LYS A 111 6.97 2.34 -5.00
C LYS A 111 6.59 3.32 -3.89
N SER A 112 6.11 4.49 -4.28
CA SER A 112 5.74 5.56 -3.35
C SER A 112 4.57 5.16 -2.45
N LEU A 113 3.54 4.51 -3.01
CA LEU A 113 2.42 3.99 -2.23
C LEU A 113 2.86 2.90 -1.24
N ASN A 114 3.73 1.96 -1.66
CA ASN A 114 4.25 0.94 -0.75
C ASN A 114 5.05 1.60 0.38
N SER A 115 5.95 2.54 0.07
CA SER A 115 6.73 3.27 1.06
C SER A 115 5.85 4.02 2.07
N ILE A 116 4.78 4.69 1.60
CA ILE A 116 3.82 5.39 2.48
C ILE A 116 3.06 4.39 3.36
N LEU A 117 2.55 3.29 2.79
CA LEU A 117 1.82 2.28 3.55
C LEU A 117 2.71 1.59 4.59
N ASP A 118 3.96 1.30 4.24
CA ASP A 118 4.93 0.72 5.16
C ASP A 118 5.28 1.73 6.27
N TYR A 119 5.42 3.03 5.95
CA TYR A 119 5.62 4.08 6.96
C TYR A 119 4.42 4.21 7.91
N VAL A 120 3.19 4.25 7.39
CA VAL A 120 1.97 4.32 8.23
C VAL A 120 1.76 3.03 9.01
N SER A 121 2.20 1.88 8.50
CA SER A 121 2.10 0.59 9.22
C SER A 121 2.93 0.55 10.51
N THR A 122 3.91 1.44 10.66
CA THR A 122 4.63 1.62 11.94
C THR A 122 3.77 2.28 13.02
N SER A 123 2.66 2.93 12.65
CA SER A 123 1.73 3.50 13.63
C SER A 123 0.96 2.40 14.36
N GLN A 124 0.73 2.62 15.65
CA GLN A 124 -0.16 1.79 16.48
C GLN A 124 -1.65 2.02 16.18
N GLN A 125 -1.99 2.92 15.26
CA GLN A 125 -3.36 3.32 14.96
C GLN A 125 -3.98 2.44 13.88
N SER A 126 -4.61 1.35 14.34
CA SER A 126 -5.36 0.41 13.50
C SER A 126 -6.40 1.07 12.58
N GLU A 127 -7.15 2.05 13.09
CA GLU A 127 -8.17 2.76 12.30
C GLU A 127 -7.57 3.64 11.20
N LEU A 128 -6.43 4.29 11.50
CA LEU A 128 -5.72 5.11 10.52
C LEU A 128 -5.18 4.23 9.40
N LEU A 129 -4.50 3.15 9.75
CA LEU A 129 -3.92 2.20 8.80
C LEU A 129 -5.01 1.61 7.89
N GLN A 130 -6.16 1.25 8.46
CA GLN A 130 -7.30 0.77 7.70
C GLN A 130 -7.81 1.82 6.70
N TRP A 131 -8.00 3.07 7.14
CA TRP A 131 -8.44 4.16 6.26
C TRP A 131 -7.47 4.37 5.09
N PHE A 132 -6.15 4.30 5.33
CA PHE A 132 -5.16 4.41 4.28
C PHE A 132 -5.33 3.29 3.26
N TYR A 133 -5.37 2.03 3.70
CA TYR A 133 -5.57 0.88 2.80
C TYR A 133 -6.86 0.99 1.97
N GLU A 134 -8.00 1.31 2.60
CA GLU A 134 -9.28 1.44 1.90
C GLU A 134 -9.23 2.56 0.86
N THR A 135 -8.69 3.73 1.21
CA THR A 135 -8.57 4.88 0.29
C THR A 135 -7.58 4.59 -0.85
N THR A 136 -6.47 3.89 -0.58
CA THR A 136 -5.53 3.47 -1.64
C THR A 136 -6.22 2.51 -2.62
N LEU A 137 -7.00 1.55 -2.11
CA LEU A 137 -7.65 0.54 -2.95
C LEU A 137 -8.67 1.16 -3.90
N GLU A 138 -9.45 2.14 -3.44
CA GLU A 138 -10.38 2.90 -4.29
C GLU A 138 -9.63 3.59 -5.44
N ALA A 139 -8.52 4.27 -5.15
CA ALA A 139 -7.72 4.93 -6.17
C ALA A 139 -7.04 3.95 -7.14
N LEU A 140 -6.60 2.79 -6.65
CA LEU A 140 -5.96 1.76 -7.47
C LEU A 140 -6.95 1.02 -8.38
N GLN A 141 -8.20 0.86 -7.93
CA GLN A 141 -9.26 0.28 -8.74
C GLN A 141 -9.53 1.14 -9.97
N ASP A 142 -9.59 2.46 -9.80
CA ASP A 142 -9.73 3.40 -10.91
C ASP A 142 -8.51 3.38 -11.84
N ALA A 143 -7.31 3.24 -11.29
CA ALA A 143 -6.05 3.20 -12.05
C ALA A 143 -5.79 1.85 -12.76
N ARG A 144 -6.69 0.86 -12.61
CA ARG A 144 -6.54 -0.52 -13.15
C ARG A 144 -5.19 -1.15 -12.78
N ASN A 145 -4.74 -0.95 -11.54
CA ASN A 145 -3.49 -1.53 -11.06
C ASN A 145 -3.70 -2.86 -10.33
N ASP A 146 -4.08 -3.91 -11.06
CA ASP A 146 -4.46 -5.21 -10.48
C ASP A 146 -3.41 -5.83 -9.55
N ARG A 147 -2.11 -5.70 -9.89
CA ARG A 147 -1.02 -6.27 -9.10
C ARG A 147 -0.90 -5.61 -7.73
N LEU A 148 -0.83 -4.28 -7.71
CA LEU A 148 -0.72 -3.54 -6.47
C LEU A 148 -2.02 -3.62 -5.67
N TRP A 149 -3.16 -3.54 -6.36
CA TRP A 149 -4.48 -3.72 -5.75
C TRP A 149 -4.57 -5.05 -5.00
N PHE A 150 -4.16 -6.16 -5.63
CA PHE A 150 -4.16 -7.47 -4.98
C PHE A 150 -3.26 -7.50 -3.73
N LYS A 151 -2.02 -7.00 -3.83
CA LYS A 151 -1.07 -6.98 -2.70
C LYS A 151 -1.58 -6.14 -1.54
N THR A 152 -2.13 -4.97 -1.82
CA THR A 152 -2.70 -4.03 -0.84
C THR A 152 -3.94 -4.63 -0.17
N ASN A 153 -4.81 -5.28 -0.94
CA ASN A 153 -6.03 -5.89 -0.42
C ASN A 153 -5.72 -7.14 0.44
N THR A 154 -4.68 -7.91 0.08
CA THR A 154 -4.14 -9.00 0.90
C THR A 154 -3.55 -8.48 2.22
N LYS A 155 -2.85 -7.34 2.23
CA LYS A 155 -2.37 -6.71 3.48
C LYS A 155 -3.54 -6.26 4.37
N LEU A 156 -4.57 -5.63 3.79
CA LEU A 156 -5.78 -5.24 4.51
C LEU A 156 -6.52 -6.46 5.10
N GLY A 157 -6.61 -7.56 4.35
CA GLY A 157 -7.20 -8.80 4.83
C GLY A 157 -6.47 -9.37 6.06
N LYS A 158 -5.13 -9.34 6.07
CA LYS A 158 -4.34 -9.74 7.25
C LYS A 158 -4.61 -8.85 8.46
N LEU A 159 -4.70 -7.54 8.27
CA LEU A 159 -5.05 -6.59 9.32
C LEU A 159 -6.45 -6.89 9.90
N CYS A 160 -7.46 -7.10 9.06
CA CYS A 160 -8.81 -7.46 9.52
C CYS A 160 -8.83 -8.81 10.25
N PHE A 161 -8.00 -9.78 9.84
CA PHE A 161 -7.84 -11.05 10.54
C PHE A 161 -7.25 -10.85 11.94
N GLU A 162 -6.18 -10.05 12.08
CA GLU A 162 -5.54 -9.73 13.36
C GLU A 162 -6.49 -8.98 14.31
N GLN A 163 -7.38 -8.14 13.78
CA GLN A 163 -8.41 -7.42 14.55
C GLN A 163 -9.64 -8.29 14.89
N GLY A 164 -9.78 -9.48 14.29
CA GLY A 164 -10.95 -10.34 14.47
C GLY A 164 -12.21 -9.87 13.73
N ASP A 165 -12.13 -8.89 12.82
CA ASP A 165 -13.25 -8.45 11.98
C ASP A 165 -13.46 -9.41 10.80
N TYR A 166 -14.04 -10.56 11.11
CA TYR A 166 -14.32 -11.60 10.12
C TYR A 166 -15.38 -11.20 9.08
N ALA A 167 -16.25 -10.22 9.41
CA ALA A 167 -17.28 -9.76 8.50
C ALA A 167 -16.66 -8.97 7.33
N ARG A 168 -15.74 -8.06 7.63
CA ARG A 168 -14.96 -7.35 6.59
C ARG A 168 -14.00 -8.27 5.86
N LEU A 169 -13.30 -9.15 6.59
CA LEU A 169 -12.39 -10.13 5.98
C LEU A 169 -13.10 -11.00 4.94
N THR A 170 -14.33 -11.44 5.22
CA THR A 170 -15.13 -12.21 4.24
C THR A 170 -15.43 -11.41 2.97
N ARG A 171 -15.65 -10.08 3.07
CA ARG A 171 -15.87 -9.22 1.89
C ARG A 171 -14.59 -9.08 1.07
N ILE A 172 -13.46 -8.86 1.74
CA ILE A 172 -12.13 -8.74 1.10
C ILE A 172 -11.77 -10.05 0.37
N ILE A 173 -11.93 -11.20 1.02
CA ILE A 173 -11.66 -12.52 0.42
C ILE A 173 -12.50 -12.73 -0.84
N ARG A 174 -13.78 -12.34 -0.83
CA ARG A 174 -14.63 -12.45 -2.03
C ARG A 174 -14.12 -11.60 -3.19
N GLN A 175 -13.71 -10.36 -2.92
CA GLN A 175 -13.14 -9.48 -3.95
C GLN A 175 -11.83 -10.05 -4.51
N LEU A 176 -10.95 -10.53 -3.64
CA LEU A 176 -9.70 -11.18 -4.03
C LEU A 176 -9.96 -12.43 -4.87
N HIS A 177 -10.91 -13.28 -4.47
CA HIS A 177 -11.26 -14.49 -5.19
C HIS A 177 -11.83 -14.17 -6.58
N GLN A 178 -12.73 -13.19 -6.66
CA GLN A 178 -13.27 -12.70 -7.94
C GLN A 178 -12.18 -12.14 -8.85
N SER A 179 -11.16 -11.48 -8.29
CA SER A 179 -10.02 -10.99 -9.08
C SER A 179 -9.16 -12.12 -9.67
N CYS A 180 -9.23 -13.32 -9.08
CA CYS A 180 -8.54 -14.53 -9.55
C CYS A 180 -9.41 -15.41 -10.46
N GLN A 181 -10.65 -15.03 -10.74
CA GLN A 181 -11.54 -15.74 -11.66
C GLN A 181 -11.52 -15.08 -13.05
N THR A 182 -11.74 -15.89 -14.09
CA THR A 182 -11.95 -15.41 -15.45
C THR A 182 -13.36 -14.84 -15.61
N GLU A 183 -13.65 -14.20 -16.75
CA GLU A 183 -15.00 -13.68 -17.07
C GLU A 183 -16.07 -14.78 -17.06
N ASP A 184 -15.68 -16.03 -17.28
CA ASP A 184 -16.54 -17.22 -17.22
C ASP A 184 -16.76 -17.76 -15.79
N GLY A 185 -16.19 -17.11 -14.77
CA GLY A 185 -16.28 -17.52 -13.37
C GLY A 185 -15.43 -18.73 -13.00
N VAL A 186 -14.48 -19.12 -13.87
CA VAL A 186 -13.55 -20.22 -13.63
C VAL A 186 -12.24 -19.68 -13.05
N ASP A 187 -11.59 -20.43 -12.16
CA ASP A 187 -10.31 -20.03 -11.59
C ASP A 187 -9.25 -19.81 -12.69
N ASP A 188 -8.62 -18.63 -12.71
CA ASP A 188 -7.57 -18.30 -13.67
C ASP A 188 -6.28 -19.05 -13.30
N VAL A 189 -5.93 -20.01 -14.15
CA VAL A 189 -4.74 -20.86 -14.03
C VAL A 189 -3.46 -20.02 -13.93
N LYS A 190 -3.42 -18.82 -14.54
CA LYS A 190 -2.27 -17.90 -14.49
C LYS A 190 -2.13 -17.21 -13.13
N LYS A 191 -3.23 -17.06 -12.39
CA LYS A 191 -3.28 -16.44 -11.06
C LYS A 191 -3.27 -17.47 -9.93
N GLY A 192 -2.90 -18.73 -10.21
CA GLY A 192 -2.92 -19.82 -9.23
C GLY A 192 -2.13 -19.52 -7.94
N THR A 193 -1.00 -18.82 -8.01
CA THR A 193 -0.24 -18.44 -6.79
C THR A 193 -1.00 -17.43 -5.93
N GLN A 194 -1.61 -16.42 -6.55
CA GLN A 194 -2.46 -15.44 -5.87
C GLN A 194 -3.68 -16.14 -5.25
N LEU A 195 -4.31 -17.03 -5.99
CA LEU A 195 -5.47 -17.78 -5.52
C LEU A 195 -5.14 -18.65 -4.30
N LEU A 196 -3.95 -19.26 -4.25
CA LEU A 196 -3.48 -19.99 -3.06
C LEU A 196 -3.26 -19.06 -1.85
N GLU A 197 -2.82 -17.82 -2.04
CA GLU A 197 -2.76 -16.82 -0.95
C GLU A 197 -4.15 -16.50 -0.40
N VAL A 198 -5.16 -16.35 -1.28
CA VAL A 198 -6.56 -16.13 -0.88
C VAL A 198 -7.08 -17.30 -0.07
N TYR A 199 -6.87 -18.54 -0.55
CA TYR A 199 -7.28 -19.73 0.19
C TYR A 199 -6.57 -19.87 1.53
N ALA A 200 -5.29 -19.50 1.63
CA ALA A 200 -4.58 -19.52 2.90
C ALA A 200 -5.20 -18.55 3.92
N LEU A 201 -5.54 -17.33 3.51
CA LEU A 201 -6.25 -16.37 4.36
C LEU A 201 -7.64 -16.87 4.78
N GLU A 202 -8.39 -17.46 3.84
CA GLU A 202 -9.72 -17.99 4.12
C GLU A 202 -9.68 -19.21 5.06
N ILE A 203 -8.69 -20.07 4.91
CA ILE A 203 -8.42 -21.20 5.83
C ILE A 203 -8.08 -20.66 7.22
N GLN A 204 -7.16 -19.70 7.34
CA GLN A 204 -6.83 -19.08 8.64
C GLN A 204 -8.07 -18.52 9.34
N MET A 205 -8.91 -17.79 8.59
CA MET A 205 -10.17 -17.26 9.10
C MET A 205 -11.11 -18.36 9.63
N TYR A 206 -11.35 -19.43 8.84
CA TYR A 206 -12.26 -20.50 9.27
C TYR A 206 -11.68 -21.41 10.34
N THR A 207 -10.35 -21.49 10.47
CA THR A 207 -9.69 -22.18 11.58
C THR A 207 -10.00 -21.49 12.90
N GLU A 208 -9.89 -20.16 12.98
CA GLU A 208 -10.28 -19.39 14.18
C GLU A 208 -11.78 -19.52 14.49
N GLN A 209 -12.63 -19.53 13.45
CA GLN A 209 -14.08 -19.74 13.61
C GLN A 209 -14.47 -21.20 13.89
N LYS A 210 -13.52 -22.14 13.90
CA LYS A 210 -13.74 -23.59 14.08
C LYS A 210 -14.75 -24.20 13.10
N ASN A 211 -14.79 -23.69 11.86
CA ASN A 211 -15.72 -24.16 10.82
C ASN A 211 -15.12 -25.31 9.99
N ASN A 212 -15.13 -26.52 10.55
CA ASN A 212 -14.51 -27.71 9.95
C ASN A 212 -15.12 -28.13 8.60
N LYS A 213 -16.40 -27.82 8.34
CA LYS A 213 -17.05 -28.16 7.07
C LYS A 213 -16.46 -27.35 5.92
N LYS A 214 -16.31 -26.04 6.11
CA LYS A 214 -15.74 -25.16 5.09
C LYS A 214 -14.25 -25.39 4.89
N LEU A 215 -13.51 -25.66 5.96
CA LEU A 215 -12.07 -25.99 5.88
C LEU A 215 -11.80 -27.20 4.98
N LYS A 216 -12.60 -28.28 5.09
CA LYS A 216 -12.44 -29.46 4.23
C LYS A 216 -12.70 -29.14 2.75
N ALA A 217 -13.72 -28.33 2.46
CA ALA A 217 -14.04 -27.92 1.09
C ALA A 217 -12.91 -27.07 0.48
N LEU A 218 -12.42 -26.07 1.22
CA LEU A 218 -11.33 -25.20 0.77
C LEU A 218 -10.01 -25.97 0.57
N TYR A 219 -9.71 -26.92 1.46
CA TYR A 219 -8.54 -27.76 1.29
C TYR A 219 -8.60 -28.57 0.00
N ALA A 220 -9.75 -29.22 -0.27
CA ALA A 220 -9.94 -29.96 -1.52
C ALA A 220 -9.78 -29.05 -2.75
N GLN A 221 -10.37 -27.85 -2.73
CA GLN A 221 -10.23 -26.85 -3.79
C GLN A 221 -8.77 -26.44 -4.00
N SER A 222 -8.01 -26.19 -2.93
CA SER A 222 -6.59 -25.82 -3.02
C SER A 222 -5.71 -26.90 -3.68
N LEU A 223 -6.06 -28.18 -3.55
CA LEU A 223 -5.31 -29.30 -4.16
C LEU A 223 -5.50 -29.38 -5.68
N HIS A 224 -6.56 -28.78 -6.22
CA HIS A 224 -6.79 -28.72 -7.66
C HIS A 224 -5.89 -27.70 -8.36
N ILE A 225 -5.32 -26.74 -7.63
CA ILE A 225 -4.36 -25.76 -8.16
C ILE A 225 -2.99 -26.42 -8.30
N LYS A 226 -2.76 -27.08 -9.43
CA LYS A 226 -1.50 -27.76 -9.76
C LYS A 226 -0.54 -26.92 -10.63
N SER A 227 -1.02 -25.82 -11.19
CA SER A 227 -0.26 -24.97 -12.13
C SER A 227 0.65 -23.94 -11.47
N ALA A 228 0.46 -23.66 -10.17
CA ALA A 228 1.22 -22.68 -9.43
C ALA A 228 2.37 -23.35 -8.68
N ILE A 229 3.55 -22.73 -8.69
CA ILE A 229 4.65 -23.07 -7.76
C ILE A 229 4.32 -22.37 -6.44
N PRO A 230 3.80 -23.07 -5.42
CA PRO A 230 3.35 -22.41 -4.21
C PRO A 230 4.56 -22.03 -3.34
N HIS A 231 4.51 -20.88 -2.68
CA HIS A 231 5.51 -20.57 -1.67
C HIS A 231 5.42 -21.59 -0.51
N PRO A 232 6.52 -22.20 -0.02
CA PRO A 232 6.50 -23.24 0.99
C PRO A 232 5.72 -22.86 2.26
N LEU A 233 5.78 -21.58 2.66
CA LEU A 233 5.02 -21.03 3.79
C LEU A 233 3.50 -21.13 3.61
N ILE A 234 2.99 -20.77 2.43
CA ILE A 234 1.55 -20.80 2.11
C ILE A 234 1.05 -22.25 2.16
N MET A 235 1.81 -23.18 1.58
CA MET A 235 1.49 -24.60 1.65
C MET A 235 1.56 -25.16 3.07
N GLY A 236 2.49 -24.67 3.89
CA GLY A 236 2.57 -24.99 5.31
C GLY A 236 1.32 -24.58 6.07
N VAL A 237 0.80 -23.37 5.82
CA VAL A 237 -0.46 -22.88 6.42
C VAL A 237 -1.64 -23.74 6.00
N ILE A 238 -1.79 -24.01 4.69
CA ILE A 238 -2.90 -24.81 4.14
C ILE A 238 -2.88 -26.24 4.70
N ARG A 239 -1.73 -26.91 4.71
CA ARG A 239 -1.60 -28.30 5.19
C ARG A 239 -1.61 -28.42 6.72
N GLY A 240 -1.03 -27.45 7.42
CA GLY A 240 -0.92 -27.43 8.88
C GLY A 240 -2.26 -27.20 9.56
N ASN A 241 -3.02 -26.19 9.12
CA ASN A 241 -4.29 -25.82 9.75
C ASN A 241 -5.40 -26.86 9.52
N VAL A 242 -5.37 -27.57 8.39
CA VAL A 242 -6.32 -28.67 8.12
C VAL A 242 -6.00 -29.91 8.95
N SER A 243 -4.72 -30.18 9.23
CA SER A 243 -4.32 -31.28 10.12
C SER A 243 -4.72 -31.01 11.58
N ALA A 244 -4.71 -29.74 12.02
CA ALA A 244 -5.21 -29.34 13.33
C ALA A 244 -6.73 -29.49 13.47
N ALA A 245 -7.49 -29.25 12.38
CA ALA A 245 -8.95 -29.44 12.36
C ALA A 245 -9.42 -30.90 12.35
N HIS A 246 -8.51 -31.87 12.18
CA HIS A 246 -8.79 -33.31 12.23
C HIS A 246 -8.39 -33.96 13.57
N LYS A 247 -7.77 -33.22 14.50
CA LYS A 247 -7.57 -33.62 15.89
C LYS A 247 -8.69 -33.06 16.76
#